data_AF-A0A4D9EI20-F1
#
_entry.id   AF-A0A4D9EI20-F1
#
_cell.length_a   1.000
_cell.length_b   1.000
_cell.length_c   1.000
_cell.angle_alpha   90.00
_cell.angle_beta   90.00
_cell.angle_gamma   90.00
#
_symmetry.space_group_name_H-M   'P 1'
#
loop_
_entity.id
_entity.type
_entity.pdbx_description
1 polymer ?
#
loop_
_entity_poly.entity_id
_entity_poly.type
_entity_poly.pdbx_seq_one_letter_code
_entity_poly.pdbx_strand_id
1 'polypeptide(L)'
;MVSSQRRCPSIGATGAAVIGVCVVAVISMCIALAVCLTVNRNPPQDSAPKPAFETDGDLLEYLLNLGSIDRKDGLLVTWYHSANKKSELAASLKSDAMVLEADVNIEGHNTRNETDKPIMAHPPTIYSDNSFQEWLDVVLNSSSKGIKLDFKSIKAVGPSLDILLKKSSEVKLNRPLWLNADILMGPNVPINTAVNASLFLSLIQEKYPNCTLSLGWTTLYLFLFPNKTYTQKMIQKMHSIVGTLPQRVTFPVRAVMVRLAWPHFSWLLAQSDR
;
A
#
# COMPACT_ATOMS: atom_id res chain seq x y z
N MET A 1 70.21 -47.15 -42.32
CA MET A 1 69.04 -46.27 -42.52
C MET A 1 67.81 -47.15 -42.68
N VAL A 2 66.96 -47.31 -41.65
CA VAL A 2 65.51 -47.50 -41.82
C VAL A 2 64.84 -46.96 -40.56
N SER A 3 63.92 -46.03 -40.78
CA SER A 3 63.12 -45.30 -39.79
C SER A 3 62.03 -46.22 -39.22
N SER A 4 61.88 -46.28 -37.89
CA SER A 4 60.71 -46.86 -37.22
C SER A 4 59.73 -45.72 -36.87
N GLN A 5 58.68 -45.57 -37.67
CA GLN A 5 57.54 -44.72 -37.34
C GLN A 5 56.47 -45.56 -36.65
N ARG A 6 56.21 -45.27 -35.37
CA ARG A 6 54.96 -45.64 -34.71
C ARG A 6 53.84 -44.71 -35.21
N ARG A 7 52.71 -45.25 -35.66
CA ARG A 7 51.46 -44.50 -35.79
C ARG A 7 50.33 -45.23 -35.06
N CYS A 8 49.50 -44.42 -34.41
CA CYS A 8 48.44 -44.77 -33.47
C CYS A 8 47.36 -45.71 -34.02
N PRO A 9 46.72 -46.52 -33.15
CA PRO A 9 45.60 -47.36 -33.55
C PRO A 9 44.37 -46.53 -33.92
N SER A 10 43.80 -46.84 -35.09
CA SER A 10 42.51 -46.31 -35.53
C SER A 10 41.40 -46.85 -34.63
N ILE A 11 40.59 -45.95 -34.06
CA ILE A 11 39.34 -46.31 -33.39
C ILE A 11 38.41 -46.89 -34.46
N GLY A 12 38.20 -48.21 -34.42
CA GLY A 12 37.30 -48.91 -35.34
C GLY A 12 35.87 -48.40 -35.22
N ALA A 13 35.15 -48.41 -36.35
CA ALA A 13 33.76 -47.93 -36.47
C ALA A 13 32.77 -48.53 -35.45
N THR A 14 33.10 -49.67 -34.85
CA THR A 14 32.36 -50.31 -33.76
C THR A 14 32.42 -49.54 -32.43
N GLY A 15 33.55 -48.89 -32.11
CA GLY A 15 33.68 -48.08 -30.90
C GLY A 15 32.84 -46.79 -30.93
N ALA A 16 32.75 -46.15 -32.10
CA ALA A 16 31.95 -44.95 -32.30
C ALA A 16 30.43 -45.23 -32.21
N ALA A 17 29.97 -46.38 -32.72
CA ALA A 17 28.57 -46.78 -32.64
C ALA A 17 28.12 -47.07 -31.20
N VAL A 18 28.95 -47.78 -30.42
CA VAL A 18 28.63 -48.09 -29.00
C VAL A 18 28.60 -46.81 -28.16
N ILE A 19 29.54 -45.88 -28.37
CA ILE A 19 29.55 -44.58 -27.68
C ILE A 19 28.31 -43.74 -28.07
N GLY A 20 27.94 -43.71 -29.36
CA GLY A 20 26.75 -43.00 -29.83
C GLY A 20 25.45 -43.51 -29.21
N VAL A 21 25.29 -44.83 -29.09
CA VAL A 21 24.11 -45.45 -28.46
C VAL A 21 24.07 -45.14 -26.96
N CYS A 22 25.21 -45.18 -26.26
CA CYS A 22 25.27 -44.82 -24.83
C CYS A 22 24.92 -43.35 -24.57
N VAL A 23 25.38 -42.42 -25.41
CA VAL A 23 25.09 -40.99 -25.26
C VAL A 23 23.61 -40.69 -25.48
N VAL A 24 22.98 -41.30 -26.50
CA VAL A 24 21.54 -41.11 -26.77
C VAL A 24 20.68 -41.67 -25.65
N ALA A 25 21.05 -42.82 -25.07
CA ALA A 25 20.34 -43.42 -23.94
C ALA A 25 20.42 -42.54 -22.67
N VAL A 26 21.59 -41.98 -22.36
CA VAL A 26 21.78 -41.08 -21.22
C VAL A 26 20.99 -39.78 -21.41
N ILE A 27 21.02 -39.18 -22.60
CA ILE A 27 20.25 -37.96 -22.89
C ILE A 27 18.75 -38.23 -22.76
N SER A 28 18.26 -39.36 -23.29
CA SER A 28 16.85 -39.74 -23.19
C SER A 28 16.41 -39.94 -21.75
N MET A 29 17.27 -40.56 -20.91
CA MET A 29 17.01 -40.75 -19.50
C MET A 29 16.99 -39.41 -18.72
N CYS A 30 17.91 -38.50 -19.02
CA CYS A 30 17.93 -37.15 -18.43
C CYS A 30 16.69 -36.34 -18.80
N ILE A 31 16.24 -36.42 -20.06
CA ILE A 31 15.00 -35.76 -20.51
C ILE A 31 13.80 -36.38 -19.80
N ALA A 32 13.70 -37.70 -19.72
CA ALA A 32 12.61 -38.38 -19.03
C ALA A 32 12.58 -38.02 -17.53
N LEU A 33 13.75 -37.91 -16.88
CA LEU A 33 13.86 -37.48 -15.49
C LEU A 33 13.43 -36.02 -15.32
N ALA A 34 13.85 -35.12 -16.21
CA ALA A 34 13.45 -33.71 -16.18
C ALA A 34 11.94 -33.54 -16.44
N VAL A 35 11.35 -34.33 -17.34
CA VAL A 35 9.91 -34.38 -17.58
C VAL A 35 9.18 -34.92 -16.35
N CYS A 36 9.64 -36.02 -15.76
CA CYS A 36 9.06 -36.54 -14.50
C CYS A 36 9.16 -35.52 -13.36
N LEU A 37 10.28 -34.81 -13.22
CA LEU A 37 10.47 -33.80 -12.17
C LEU A 37 9.62 -32.53 -12.41
N THR A 38 9.33 -32.18 -13.67
CA THR A 38 8.46 -31.04 -14.01
C THR A 38 6.97 -31.40 -13.94
N VAL A 39 6.60 -32.64 -14.27
CA VAL A 39 5.21 -33.14 -14.24
C VAL A 39 4.78 -33.56 -12.83
N ASN A 40 5.69 -34.06 -11.97
CA ASN A 40 5.39 -34.39 -10.57
C ASN A 40 5.55 -33.21 -9.60
N ARG A 41 5.69 -31.98 -10.08
CA ARG A 41 5.47 -30.83 -9.21
C ARG A 41 3.98 -30.76 -8.91
N ASN A 42 3.64 -31.15 -7.69
CA ASN A 42 2.34 -30.81 -7.12
C ASN A 42 2.07 -29.32 -7.38
N PRO A 43 0.87 -28.93 -7.86
CA PRO A 43 0.52 -27.53 -7.97
C PRO A 43 0.74 -26.85 -6.60
N PRO A 44 1.12 -25.57 -6.55
CA PRO A 44 1.20 -24.83 -5.31
C PRO A 44 -0.08 -25.07 -4.52
N GLN A 45 0.11 -25.60 -3.31
CA GLN A 45 -0.92 -25.85 -2.31
C GLN A 45 -1.86 -24.65 -2.24
N ASP A 46 -3.17 -24.92 -2.34
CA ASP A 46 -4.30 -23.97 -2.41
C ASP A 46 -3.93 -22.55 -1.99
N SER A 47 -3.93 -21.64 -2.97
CA SER A 47 -3.98 -20.20 -2.70
C SER A 47 -5.03 -19.96 -1.63
N ALA A 48 -4.64 -19.37 -0.50
CA ALA A 48 -5.57 -18.92 0.53
C ALA A 48 -6.80 -18.28 -0.17
N PRO A 49 -8.04 -18.61 0.24
CA PRO A 49 -9.21 -18.21 -0.53
C PRO A 49 -9.16 -16.70 -0.81
N LYS A 50 -9.39 -16.24 -2.04
CA LYS A 50 -9.33 -14.80 -2.36
C LYS A 50 -10.20 -14.01 -1.38
N PRO A 51 -9.76 -12.82 -0.93
CA PRO A 51 -10.58 -12.02 -0.04
C PRO A 51 -11.92 -11.72 -0.72
N ALA A 52 -12.98 -11.64 0.07
CA ALA A 52 -14.31 -11.28 -0.46
C ALA A 52 -14.33 -9.83 -0.97
N PHE A 53 -13.40 -9.01 -0.49
CA PHE A 53 -13.20 -7.63 -0.91
C PHE A 53 -11.71 -7.27 -0.82
N GLU A 54 -11.13 -6.75 -1.90
CA GLU A 54 -9.71 -6.37 -1.96
C GLU A 54 -9.44 -5.02 -1.27
N THR A 55 -8.24 -4.82 -0.74
CA THR A 55 -7.88 -3.59 -0.01
C THR A 55 -7.81 -2.33 -0.88
N ASP A 56 -7.58 -2.48 -2.19
CA ASP A 56 -7.65 -1.42 -3.19
C ASP A 56 -9.05 -1.25 -3.82
N GLY A 57 -10.03 -2.05 -3.38
CA GLY A 57 -11.40 -2.00 -3.88
C GLY A 57 -12.11 -0.67 -3.58
N ASP A 58 -13.13 -0.36 -4.37
CA ASP A 58 -13.91 0.86 -4.26
C ASP A 58 -14.68 0.93 -2.92
N LEU A 59 -14.44 1.98 -2.13
CA LEU A 59 -15.07 2.14 -0.82
C LEU A 59 -16.59 2.18 -0.91
N LEU A 60 -17.15 2.82 -1.94
CA LEU A 60 -18.60 2.94 -2.08
C LEU A 60 -19.24 1.59 -2.43
N GLU A 61 -18.64 0.82 -3.32
CA GLU A 61 -19.01 -0.57 -3.59
C GLU A 61 -18.97 -1.43 -2.33
N TYR A 62 -17.92 -1.31 -1.52
CA TYR A 62 -17.82 -2.04 -0.25
C TYR A 62 -19.00 -1.73 0.67
N LEU A 63 -19.27 -0.45 0.89
CA LEU A 63 -20.34 -0.01 1.79
C LEU A 63 -21.73 -0.35 1.27
N LEU A 64 -21.92 -0.33 -0.05
CA LEU A 64 -23.15 -0.78 -0.70
C LEU A 64 -23.37 -2.29 -0.48
N ASN A 65 -22.33 -3.10 -0.65
CA ASN A 65 -22.39 -4.55 -0.43
C ASN A 65 -22.64 -4.94 1.03
N LEU A 66 -22.22 -4.09 1.98
CA LEU A 66 -22.57 -4.23 3.40
C LEU A 66 -24.01 -3.79 3.73
N GLY A 67 -24.71 -3.12 2.81
CA GLY A 67 -26.00 -2.48 3.06
C GLY A 67 -25.91 -1.23 3.93
N SER A 68 -24.71 -0.66 4.10
CA SER A 68 -24.48 0.56 4.90
C SER A 68 -24.94 1.82 4.18
N ILE A 69 -24.99 1.80 2.85
CA ILE A 69 -25.52 2.87 1.99
C ILE A 69 -26.44 2.27 0.94
N ASP A 70 -27.40 3.05 0.43
CA ASP A 70 -28.39 2.59 -0.55
C ASP A 70 -28.00 2.84 -2.01
N ARG A 71 -26.94 3.64 -2.24
CA ARG A 71 -26.40 3.99 -3.56
C ARG A 71 -24.95 4.45 -3.42
N LYS A 72 -24.21 4.48 -4.53
CA LYS A 72 -22.83 4.99 -4.58
C LYS A 72 -22.78 6.51 -4.52
N ASP A 73 -22.96 7.06 -3.33
CA ASP A 73 -22.90 8.49 -3.05
C ASP A 73 -21.97 8.74 -1.85
N GLY A 74 -20.87 9.45 -2.09
CA GLY A 74 -19.89 9.75 -1.06
C GLY A 74 -20.43 10.60 0.11
N LEU A 75 -21.55 11.32 -0.10
CA LEU A 75 -22.20 12.09 0.96
C LEU A 75 -22.88 11.20 2.03
N LEU A 76 -23.11 9.92 1.72
CA LEU A 76 -23.68 8.95 2.67
C LEU A 76 -22.63 8.34 3.59
N VAL A 77 -21.35 8.48 3.26
CA VAL A 77 -20.26 7.85 4.01
C VAL A 77 -19.98 8.64 5.29
N THR A 78 -20.16 7.98 6.43
CA THR A 78 -19.82 8.54 7.75
C THR A 78 -18.43 8.10 8.20
N TRP A 79 -17.71 9.00 8.86
CA TRP A 79 -16.32 8.82 9.27
C TRP A 79 -16.18 9.03 10.77
N TYR A 80 -15.43 8.16 11.45
CA TYR A 80 -14.91 8.46 12.77
C TYR A 80 -13.50 9.02 12.61
N HIS A 81 -13.31 10.27 13.02
CA HIS A 81 -12.05 10.98 12.87
C HIS A 81 -11.15 10.77 14.10
N SER A 82 -9.85 10.58 13.87
CA SER A 82 -8.80 10.45 14.88
C SER A 82 -9.12 9.40 15.95
N ALA A 83 -9.45 8.16 15.55
CA ALA A 83 -9.69 7.04 16.47
C ALA A 83 -8.38 6.53 17.12
N ASN A 84 -7.61 7.40 17.77
CA ASN A 84 -6.21 7.14 18.10
C ASN A 84 -6.05 6.36 19.41
N LYS A 85 -6.67 6.82 20.49
CA LYS A 85 -6.58 6.21 21.82
C LYS A 85 -7.41 4.94 21.90
N LYS A 86 -7.07 4.04 22.84
CA LYS A 86 -7.87 2.80 23.05
C LYS A 86 -9.33 3.12 23.38
N SER A 87 -9.59 4.18 24.14
CA SER A 87 -10.95 4.66 24.45
C SER A 87 -11.68 5.20 23.20
N GLU A 88 -11.00 5.97 22.36
CA GLU A 88 -11.55 6.52 21.12
C GLU A 88 -11.87 5.40 20.11
N LEU A 89 -10.98 4.42 19.98
CA LEU A 89 -11.23 3.21 19.19
C LEU A 89 -12.42 2.41 19.72
N ALA A 90 -12.51 2.22 21.04
CA ALA A 90 -13.66 1.52 21.64
C ALA A 90 -14.99 2.25 21.38
N ALA A 91 -14.99 3.59 21.38
CA ALA A 91 -16.15 4.39 21.03
C ALA A 91 -16.47 4.31 19.53
N SER A 92 -15.45 4.36 18.66
CA SER A 92 -15.62 4.31 17.22
C SER A 92 -16.17 2.98 16.73
N LEU A 93 -15.83 1.87 17.38
CA LEU A 93 -16.36 0.54 17.07
C LEU A 93 -17.86 0.43 17.38
N LYS A 94 -18.35 1.18 18.37
CA LYS A 94 -19.76 1.19 18.80
C LYS A 94 -20.62 2.20 18.04
N SER A 95 -20.01 3.13 17.30
CA SER A 95 -20.75 4.14 16.55
C SER A 95 -21.26 3.60 15.20
N ASP A 96 -22.10 4.39 14.56
CA ASP A 96 -22.61 4.23 13.20
C ASP A 96 -21.59 4.63 12.11
N ALA A 97 -20.37 5.03 12.49
CA ALA A 97 -19.34 5.42 11.54
C ALA A 97 -18.97 4.25 10.61
N MET A 98 -18.97 4.47 9.30
CA MET A 98 -18.68 3.43 8.32
C MET A 98 -17.18 3.22 8.09
N VAL A 99 -16.39 4.28 8.30
CA VAL A 99 -14.93 4.27 8.10
C VAL A 99 -14.23 4.83 9.32
N LEU A 100 -13.16 4.17 9.74
CA LEU A 100 -12.28 4.63 10.80
C LEU A 100 -11.08 5.34 10.19
N GLU A 101 -10.91 6.60 10.52
CA GLU A 101 -9.68 7.34 10.26
C GLU A 101 -8.87 7.42 11.56
N ALA A 102 -7.57 7.18 11.46
CA ALA A 102 -6.67 7.33 12.58
C ALA A 102 -5.26 7.72 12.13
N ASP A 103 -4.60 8.49 12.98
CA ASP A 103 -3.34 9.16 12.70
C ASP A 103 -2.17 8.27 13.09
N VAL A 104 -1.20 8.07 12.20
CA VAL A 104 -0.04 7.20 12.43
C VAL A 104 1.22 8.05 12.55
N ASN A 105 1.94 7.86 13.66
CA ASN A 105 3.22 8.53 13.92
C ASN A 105 4.21 7.54 14.55
N ILE A 106 5.46 7.95 14.71
CA ILE A 106 6.48 7.17 15.39
C ILE A 106 6.54 7.57 16.87
N GLU A 107 6.67 6.58 17.76
CA GLU A 107 6.74 6.82 19.20
C GLU A 107 7.96 7.70 19.54
N GLY A 108 7.74 8.76 20.30
CA GLY A 108 8.79 9.72 20.65
C GLY A 108 9.30 10.58 19.49
N HIS A 109 8.52 10.75 18.41
CA HIS A 109 8.94 11.47 17.20
C HIS A 109 9.70 12.78 17.46
N ASN A 110 10.86 12.94 16.82
CA ASN A 110 11.76 14.10 16.94
C ASN A 110 12.26 14.38 18.37
N THR A 111 12.33 13.36 19.23
CA THR A 111 12.92 13.46 20.56
C THR A 111 14.09 12.49 20.74
N ARG A 112 14.80 12.58 21.86
CA ARG A 112 15.85 11.60 22.23
C ARG A 112 15.30 10.20 22.51
N ASN A 113 13.99 10.08 22.75
CA ASN A 113 13.31 8.83 23.05
C ASN A 113 12.53 8.30 21.83
N GLU A 114 12.87 8.75 20.62
CA GLU A 114 12.28 8.23 19.38
C GLU A 114 12.61 6.73 19.24
N THR A 115 11.61 5.92 18.91
CA THR A 115 11.76 4.48 18.63
C THR A 115 11.34 4.18 17.20
N ASP A 116 11.40 2.91 16.76
CA ASP A 116 10.88 2.47 15.46
C ASP A 116 9.42 1.99 15.52
N LYS A 117 8.74 2.18 16.66
CA LYS A 117 7.39 1.66 16.91
C LYS A 117 6.32 2.64 16.41
N PRO A 118 5.49 2.26 15.42
CA PRO A 118 4.36 3.08 15.02
C PRO A 118 3.25 3.08 16.07
N ILE A 119 2.70 4.25 16.32
CA ILE A 119 1.64 4.49 17.29
C ILE A 119 0.53 5.33 16.66
N MET A 120 -0.66 5.21 17.23
CA MET A 120 -1.79 6.02 16.81
C MET A 120 -1.72 7.39 17.50
N ALA A 121 -1.26 8.42 16.80
CA ALA A 121 -1.04 9.75 17.36
C ALA A 121 -1.01 10.87 16.29
N HIS A 122 -1.81 11.91 16.51
CA HIS A 122 -1.71 13.18 15.79
C HIS A 122 -0.78 14.15 16.55
N PRO A 123 0.16 14.85 15.88
CA PRO A 123 0.94 15.93 16.49
C PRO A 123 0.04 17.00 17.17
N PRO A 124 0.42 17.57 18.33
CA PRO A 124 1.73 17.48 18.96
C PRO A 124 1.92 16.21 19.81
N THR A 125 0.95 15.32 19.88
CA THR A 125 1.08 14.05 20.62
C THR A 125 2.09 13.13 19.91
N ILE A 126 3.08 12.68 20.67
CA ILE A 126 4.15 11.77 20.22
C ILE A 126 4.20 10.46 21.01
N TYR A 127 3.25 10.25 21.91
CA TYR A 127 3.08 9.01 22.70
C TYR A 127 1.62 8.62 22.71
N SER A 128 1.35 7.31 22.69
CA SER A 128 -0.02 6.79 22.71
C SER A 128 -0.13 5.52 23.54
N ASP A 129 -1.30 5.32 24.14
CA ASP A 129 -1.67 4.08 24.82
C ASP A 129 -2.05 2.97 23.82
N ASN A 130 -2.05 3.30 22.52
CA ASN A 130 -2.42 2.44 21.42
C ASN A 130 -1.31 2.43 20.35
N SER A 131 -0.61 1.31 20.23
CA SER A 131 0.27 1.10 19.08
C SER A 131 -0.54 0.85 17.81
N PHE A 132 0.07 1.08 16.65
CA PHE A 132 -0.59 0.77 15.38
C PHE A 132 -0.98 -0.72 15.27
N GLN A 133 -0.11 -1.61 15.75
CA GLN A 133 -0.38 -3.05 15.73
C GLN A 133 -1.60 -3.41 16.60
N GLU A 134 -1.68 -2.92 17.84
CA GLU A 134 -2.84 -3.16 18.71
C GLU A 134 -4.12 -2.58 18.11
N TRP A 135 -4.05 -1.36 17.57
CA TRP A 135 -5.19 -0.72 16.89
C TRP A 135 -5.70 -1.57 15.74
N LEU A 136 -4.80 -2.02 14.86
CA LEU A 136 -5.14 -2.83 13.69
C LEU A 136 -5.75 -4.16 14.10
N ASP A 137 -5.17 -4.84 15.09
CA ASP A 137 -5.68 -6.12 15.60
C ASP A 137 -7.11 -5.96 16.13
N VAL A 138 -7.38 -4.91 16.90
CA VAL A 138 -8.73 -4.66 17.43
C VAL A 138 -9.73 -4.35 16.31
N VAL A 139 -9.37 -3.50 15.33
CA VAL A 139 -10.25 -3.12 14.22
C VAL A 139 -10.61 -4.32 13.34
N LEU A 140 -9.62 -5.15 13.02
CA LEU A 140 -9.82 -6.33 12.18
C LEU A 140 -10.69 -7.38 12.87
N ASN A 141 -10.54 -7.56 14.19
CA ASN A 141 -11.29 -8.55 14.95
C ASN A 141 -12.70 -8.11 15.35
N SER A 142 -12.95 -6.80 15.43
CA SER A 142 -14.17 -6.27 16.09
C SER A 142 -15.12 -5.50 15.16
N SER A 143 -14.80 -5.36 13.87
CA SER A 143 -15.64 -4.60 12.94
C SER A 143 -15.43 -4.97 11.48
N SER A 144 -16.34 -4.54 10.61
CA SER A 144 -16.19 -4.49 9.14
C SER A 144 -16.00 -3.05 8.62
N LYS A 145 -15.64 -2.09 9.49
CA LYS A 145 -15.50 -0.69 9.08
C LYS A 145 -14.28 -0.53 8.16
N GLY A 146 -14.39 0.33 7.14
CA GLY A 146 -13.27 0.70 6.28
C GLY A 146 -12.14 1.35 7.09
N ILE A 147 -10.92 1.36 6.56
CA ILE A 147 -9.75 1.89 7.27
C ILE A 147 -9.11 3.01 6.45
N LYS A 148 -8.81 4.13 7.11
CA LYS A 148 -7.96 5.20 6.58
C LYS A 148 -6.85 5.52 7.59
N LEU A 149 -5.59 5.34 7.18
CA LEU A 149 -4.41 5.60 8.00
C LEU A 149 -3.76 6.91 7.58
N ASP A 150 -3.78 7.92 8.44
CA ASP A 150 -3.18 9.23 8.17
C ASP A 150 -1.77 9.34 8.73
N PHE A 151 -0.77 9.15 7.86
CA PHE A 151 0.64 9.21 8.23
C PHE A 151 1.09 10.65 8.48
N LYS A 152 1.49 10.93 9.72
CA LYS A 152 2.01 12.24 10.15
C LYS A 152 3.52 12.36 10.05
N SER A 153 4.22 11.25 9.82
CA SER A 153 5.67 11.20 9.70
C SER A 153 6.09 10.11 8.72
N ILE A 154 7.05 10.44 7.85
CA ILE A 154 7.63 9.48 6.92
C ILE A 154 8.31 8.30 7.62
N LYS A 155 8.81 8.51 8.85
CA LYS A 155 9.44 7.47 9.67
C LYS A 155 8.46 6.38 10.09
N ALA A 156 7.17 6.69 10.19
CA ALA A 156 6.15 5.72 10.57
C ALA A 156 5.69 4.84 9.41
N VAL A 157 5.93 5.25 8.16
CA VAL A 157 5.38 4.59 6.96
C VAL A 157 5.95 3.20 6.79
N GLY A 158 7.28 3.07 6.70
CA GLY A 158 7.95 1.78 6.48
C GLY A 158 7.55 0.72 7.52
N PRO A 159 7.73 0.98 8.83
CA PRO A 159 7.38 0.01 9.87
C PRO A 159 5.87 -0.30 9.93
N SER A 160 5.00 0.65 9.60
CA SER A 160 3.54 0.37 9.54
C SER A 160 3.18 -0.51 8.34
N LEU A 161 3.81 -0.31 7.19
CA LEU A 161 3.62 -1.18 6.03
C LEU A 161 4.12 -2.61 6.31
N ASP A 162 5.20 -2.77 7.08
CA ASP A 162 5.68 -4.08 7.52
C ASP A 162 4.66 -4.78 8.43
N ILE A 163 4.04 -4.04 9.36
CA ILE A 163 2.94 -4.55 10.19
C ILE A 163 1.73 -4.94 9.33
N LEU A 164 1.33 -4.13 8.35
CA LEU A 164 0.22 -4.42 7.43
C LEU A 164 0.48 -5.66 6.58
N LEU A 165 1.70 -5.79 6.04
CA LEU A 165 2.12 -6.96 5.25
C LEU A 165 2.05 -8.23 6.07
N LYS A 166 2.63 -8.22 7.27
CA LYS A 166 2.57 -9.34 8.21
C LYS A 166 1.12 -9.66 8.58
N LYS A 167 0.30 -8.64 8.86
CA LYS A 167 -1.10 -8.87 9.21
C LYS A 167 -1.90 -9.46 8.03
N SER A 168 -1.62 -9.00 6.81
CA SER A 168 -2.28 -9.49 5.59
C SER A 168 -1.92 -10.94 5.25
N SER A 169 -0.76 -11.44 5.70
CA SER A 169 -0.40 -12.86 5.56
C SER A 169 -1.00 -13.75 6.66
N GLU A 170 -1.30 -13.18 7.83
CA GLU A 170 -1.97 -13.87 8.94
C GLU A 170 -3.50 -13.94 8.77
N VAL A 171 -4.11 -12.82 8.37
CA VAL A 171 -5.55 -12.65 8.23
C VAL A 171 -5.88 -11.88 6.96
N LYS A 172 -6.99 -12.21 6.32
CA LYS A 172 -7.43 -11.51 5.11
C LYS A 172 -8.02 -10.15 5.47
N LEU A 173 -7.44 -9.07 4.94
CA LEU A 173 -8.02 -7.73 5.05
C LEU A 173 -9.17 -7.60 4.03
N ASN A 174 -10.35 -8.09 4.39
CA ASN A 174 -11.56 -8.06 3.56
C ASN A 174 -12.28 -6.68 3.62
N ARG A 175 -11.57 -5.59 3.35
CA ARG A 175 -12.10 -4.21 3.42
C ARG A 175 -11.20 -3.21 2.70
N PRO A 176 -11.73 -2.05 2.26
CA PRO A 176 -10.92 -0.96 1.74
C PRO A 176 -9.90 -0.45 2.76
N LEU A 177 -8.67 -0.24 2.30
CA LEU A 177 -7.58 0.39 3.05
C LEU A 177 -7.11 1.63 2.30
N TRP A 178 -7.24 2.77 2.96
CA TRP A 178 -6.77 4.06 2.46
C TRP A 178 -5.48 4.45 3.19
N LEU A 179 -4.41 4.70 2.43
CA LEU A 179 -3.16 5.24 2.96
C LEU A 179 -3.11 6.75 2.67
N ASN A 180 -3.15 7.53 3.73
CA ASN A 180 -3.25 8.99 3.68
C ASN A 180 -1.95 9.67 4.11
N ALA A 181 -1.60 10.75 3.42
CA ALA A 181 -0.61 11.69 3.91
C ALA A 181 -0.78 13.06 3.24
N ASP A 182 -0.48 14.12 4.00
CA ASP A 182 -0.26 15.44 3.44
C ASP A 182 1.15 15.53 2.85
N ILE A 183 1.27 15.33 1.53
CA ILE A 183 2.55 15.20 0.83
C ILE A 183 3.02 16.49 0.14
N LEU A 184 2.17 17.52 0.10
CA LEU A 184 2.49 18.83 -0.46
C LEU A 184 2.19 19.95 0.54
N MET A 185 2.90 21.06 0.40
CA MET A 185 2.53 22.29 1.10
C MET A 185 1.30 22.91 0.45
N GLY A 186 0.30 23.20 1.26
CA GLY A 186 -0.92 23.87 0.85
C GLY A 186 -1.02 25.32 1.32
N PRO A 187 -2.21 25.91 1.24
CA PRO A 187 -2.46 27.29 1.61
C PRO A 187 -2.12 27.62 3.07
N ASN A 188 -1.61 28.85 3.25
CA ASN A 188 -1.37 29.53 4.53
C ASN A 188 -0.36 28.84 5.48
N VAL A 189 0.31 27.77 5.06
CA VAL A 189 1.30 27.09 5.88
C VAL A 189 2.63 27.86 5.86
N PRO A 190 3.17 28.29 7.02
CA PRO A 190 4.43 29.04 7.07
C PRO A 190 5.66 28.15 7.00
N ILE A 191 5.56 26.88 7.41
CA ILE A 191 6.66 25.93 7.52
C ILE A 191 6.27 24.62 6.85
N ASN A 192 7.13 24.10 5.97
CA ASN A 192 6.84 22.83 5.30
C ASN A 192 6.92 21.66 6.28
N THR A 193 5.77 21.12 6.66
CA THR A 193 5.66 19.89 7.48
C THR A 193 5.11 18.71 6.67
N ALA A 194 5.08 18.82 5.34
CA ALA A 194 4.56 17.75 4.49
C ALA A 194 5.43 16.49 4.57
N VAL A 195 4.78 15.33 4.53
CA VAL A 195 5.46 14.03 4.40
C VAL A 195 6.18 14.00 3.05
N ASN A 196 7.39 13.42 3.01
CA ASN A 196 8.16 13.31 1.77
C ASN A 196 7.40 12.48 0.73
N ALA A 197 6.88 13.14 -0.31
CA ALA A 197 6.05 12.52 -1.35
C ALA A 197 6.73 11.33 -2.03
N SER A 198 7.97 11.50 -2.50
CA SER A 198 8.69 10.46 -3.25
C SER A 198 8.92 9.22 -2.40
N LEU A 199 9.37 9.39 -1.15
CA LEU A 199 9.63 8.28 -0.25
C LEU A 199 8.33 7.59 0.21
N PHE A 200 7.27 8.36 0.47
CA PHE A 200 5.96 7.82 0.83
C PHE A 200 5.43 6.90 -0.28
N LEU A 201 5.43 7.41 -1.51
CA LEU A 201 4.93 6.67 -2.66
C LEU A 201 5.82 5.47 -3.00
N SER A 202 7.15 5.60 -2.94
CA SER A 202 8.05 4.47 -3.22
C SER A 202 7.85 3.32 -2.23
N LEU A 203 7.71 3.62 -0.94
CA LEU A 203 7.46 2.61 0.10
C LEU A 203 6.13 1.89 -0.12
N ILE A 204 5.07 2.62 -0.51
CA ILE A 204 3.77 2.02 -0.80
C ILE A 204 3.85 1.13 -2.04
N GLN A 205 4.49 1.56 -3.12
CA GLN A 205 4.65 0.72 -4.31
C GLN A 205 5.46 -0.55 -4.02
N GLU A 206 6.49 -0.43 -3.19
CA GLU A 206 7.35 -1.55 -2.81
C GLU A 206 6.62 -2.56 -1.92
N LYS A 207 5.91 -2.07 -0.90
CA LYS A 207 5.42 -2.92 0.20
C LYS A 207 3.92 -3.19 0.17
N TYR A 208 3.09 -2.24 -0.26
CA TYR A 208 1.63 -2.40 -0.18
C TYR A 208 0.89 -1.68 -1.32
N PRO A 209 1.12 -2.07 -2.59
CA PRO A 209 0.56 -1.35 -3.74
C PRO A 209 -0.96 -1.45 -3.83
N ASN A 210 -1.56 -2.50 -3.26
CA ASN A 210 -3.01 -2.75 -3.28
C ASN A 210 -3.72 -1.92 -2.20
N CYS A 211 -3.81 -0.61 -2.41
CA CYS A 211 -4.56 0.30 -1.55
C CYS A 211 -5.13 1.47 -2.37
N THR A 212 -6.04 2.24 -1.75
CA THR A 212 -6.38 3.58 -2.23
C THR A 212 -5.46 4.60 -1.59
N LEU A 213 -4.93 5.53 -2.39
CA LEU A 213 -4.13 6.65 -1.89
C LEU A 213 -5.03 7.85 -1.57
N SER A 214 -4.83 8.48 -0.43
CA SER A 214 -5.53 9.70 -0.02
C SER A 214 -4.51 10.81 0.22
N LEU A 215 -4.21 11.58 -0.83
CA LEU A 215 -3.04 12.47 -0.87
C LEU A 215 -3.45 13.92 -0.72
N GLY A 216 -2.97 14.56 0.33
CA GLY A 216 -3.40 15.89 0.75
C GLY A 216 -2.31 16.96 0.66
N TRP A 217 -2.68 18.12 1.20
CA TRP A 217 -1.78 19.24 1.40
C TRP A 217 -1.82 19.65 2.87
N THR A 218 -0.65 19.94 3.44
CA THR A 218 -0.60 20.61 4.73
C THR A 218 -1.29 21.96 4.60
N THR A 219 -2.17 22.29 5.54
CA THR A 219 -3.01 23.48 5.45
C THR A 219 -3.16 24.12 6.81
N LEU A 220 -3.05 25.45 6.85
CA LEU A 220 -3.34 26.23 8.05
C LEU A 220 -4.60 27.05 7.82
N TYR A 221 -5.56 26.94 8.74
CA TYR A 221 -6.74 27.79 8.75
C TYR A 221 -6.79 28.53 10.08
N LEU A 222 -6.73 29.86 10.02
CA LEU A 222 -6.90 30.73 11.16
C LEU A 222 -7.94 31.78 10.76
N PHE A 223 -9.08 31.81 11.47
CA PHE A 223 -10.23 32.66 11.15
C PHE A 223 -9.86 34.16 11.05
N LEU A 224 -8.81 34.60 11.76
CA LEU A 224 -8.38 35.99 11.88
C LEU A 224 -7.37 36.47 10.81
N PHE A 225 -6.87 35.59 9.92
CA PHE A 225 -5.83 35.92 8.93
C PHE A 225 -6.35 35.84 7.49
N PRO A 226 -5.69 36.46 6.49
CA PRO A 226 -6.12 36.37 5.10
C PRO A 226 -6.17 34.89 4.65
N ASN A 227 -7.38 34.40 4.45
CA ASN A 227 -7.67 33.01 4.12
C ASN A 227 -7.39 32.76 2.64
N LYS A 228 -6.12 32.51 2.27
CA LYS A 228 -5.80 32.08 0.90
C LYS A 228 -6.29 30.66 0.69
N THR A 229 -6.63 30.36 -0.56
CA THR A 229 -7.06 29.03 -1.00
C THR A 229 -5.99 28.34 -1.86
N TYR A 230 -6.26 27.10 -2.26
CA TYR A 230 -5.45 26.32 -3.17
C TYR A 230 -5.31 27.04 -4.52
N THR A 231 -4.08 27.14 -5.00
CA THR A 231 -3.78 27.75 -6.29
C THR A 231 -3.72 26.70 -7.40
N GLN A 232 -3.91 27.11 -8.65
CA GLN A 232 -3.71 26.24 -9.81
C GLN A 232 -2.35 25.51 -9.77
N LYS A 233 -1.28 26.22 -9.40
CA LYS A 233 0.08 25.64 -9.30
C LYS A 233 0.15 24.52 -8.26
N MET A 234 -0.52 24.67 -7.11
CA MET A 234 -0.57 23.61 -6.09
C MET A 234 -1.28 22.36 -6.62
N ILE A 235 -2.37 22.55 -7.37
CA ILE A 235 -3.15 21.47 -7.96
C ILE A 235 -2.40 20.78 -9.09
N GLN A 236 -1.78 21.52 -9.99
CA GLN A 236 -0.93 20.98 -11.06
C GLN A 236 0.28 20.22 -10.50
N LYS A 237 0.84 20.68 -9.38
CA LYS A 237 1.91 19.95 -8.69
C LYS A 237 1.43 18.60 -8.18
N MET A 238 0.24 18.54 -7.57
CA MET A 238 -0.36 17.26 -7.16
C MET A 238 -0.59 16.36 -8.37
N HIS A 239 -1.19 16.88 -9.45
CA HIS A 239 -1.41 16.13 -10.69
C HIS A 239 -0.10 15.51 -11.23
N SER A 240 1.00 16.28 -11.24
CA SER A 240 2.31 15.79 -11.70
C SER A 240 2.86 14.62 -10.89
N ILE A 241 2.40 14.42 -9.66
CA ILE A 241 2.79 13.32 -8.78
C ILE A 241 1.86 12.12 -8.98
N VAL A 242 0.56 12.36 -9.06
CA VAL A 242 -0.45 11.30 -8.98
C VAL A 242 -0.88 10.75 -10.33
N GLY A 243 -0.66 11.48 -11.43
CA GLY A 243 -1.17 11.12 -12.76
C GLY A 243 -0.74 9.73 -13.23
N THR A 244 0.48 9.30 -12.88
CA THR A 244 1.04 8.00 -13.30
C THR A 244 0.89 6.88 -12.27
N LEU A 245 0.33 7.17 -11.09
CA LEU A 245 0.19 6.14 -10.05
C LEU A 245 -0.86 5.12 -10.47
N PRO A 246 -0.65 3.80 -10.32
CA PRO A 246 -1.64 2.79 -10.68
C PRO A 246 -2.85 2.76 -9.74
N GLN A 247 -2.70 3.21 -8.50
CA GLN A 247 -3.76 3.23 -7.49
C GLN A 247 -4.90 4.20 -7.82
N ARG A 248 -6.06 3.93 -7.21
CA ARG A 248 -7.10 4.96 -7.01
C ARG A 248 -6.55 6.05 -6.11
N VAL A 249 -6.90 7.31 -6.42
CA VAL A 249 -6.42 8.47 -5.67
C VAL A 249 -7.58 9.35 -5.26
N THR A 250 -7.61 9.70 -3.98
CA THR A 250 -8.55 10.66 -3.40
C THR A 250 -7.76 11.85 -2.85
N PHE A 251 -8.43 13.00 -2.74
CA PHE A 251 -7.80 14.26 -2.31
C PHE A 251 -8.52 14.82 -1.09
N PRO A 252 -8.03 14.57 0.14
CA PRO A 252 -8.53 15.25 1.33
C PRO A 252 -8.19 16.74 1.27
N VAL A 253 -9.20 17.58 1.44
CA VAL A 253 -9.08 19.04 1.27
C VAL A 253 -9.91 19.77 2.31
N ARG A 254 -9.48 20.96 2.72
CA ARG A 254 -10.27 21.78 3.64
C ARG A 254 -11.47 22.38 2.92
N ALA A 255 -12.68 21.97 3.30
CA ALA A 255 -13.93 22.43 2.69
C ALA A 255 -14.04 23.97 2.58
N VAL A 256 -13.61 24.69 3.62
CA VAL A 256 -13.62 26.16 3.65
C VAL A 256 -12.74 26.82 2.57
N MET A 257 -11.75 26.12 2.05
CA MET A 257 -10.86 26.59 0.98
C MET A 257 -11.32 26.12 -0.40
N VAL A 258 -11.91 24.93 -0.50
CA VAL A 258 -12.27 24.30 -1.80
C VAL A 258 -13.17 25.19 -2.65
N ARG A 259 -14.15 25.87 -2.06
CA ARG A 259 -15.13 26.68 -2.82
C ARG A 259 -14.47 27.65 -3.79
N LEU A 260 -13.43 28.37 -3.35
CA LEU A 260 -12.73 29.35 -4.18
C LEU A 260 -11.74 28.70 -5.16
N ALA A 261 -11.28 27.49 -4.88
CA ALA A 261 -10.36 26.73 -5.73
C ALA A 261 -11.06 25.71 -6.63
N TRP A 262 -12.40 25.66 -6.62
CA TRP A 262 -13.16 24.61 -7.29
C TRP A 262 -12.83 24.42 -8.78
N PRO A 263 -12.63 25.49 -9.59
CA PRO A 263 -12.25 25.30 -10.99
C PRO A 263 -10.96 24.48 -11.16
N HIS A 264 -10.01 24.60 -10.23
CA HIS A 264 -8.77 23.82 -10.26
C HIS A 264 -8.99 22.37 -9.84
N PHE A 265 -9.80 22.13 -8.81
CA PHE A 265 -10.15 20.76 -8.39
C PHE A 265 -10.99 20.04 -9.43
N SER A 266 -11.95 20.72 -10.06
CA SER A 266 -12.74 20.18 -11.17
C SER A 266 -11.83 19.77 -12.33
N TRP A 267 -10.82 20.58 -12.66
CA TRP A 267 -9.80 20.20 -13.65
C TRP A 267 -9.02 18.96 -13.22
N LEU A 268 -8.56 18.88 -11.96
CA LEU A 268 -7.80 17.73 -11.44
C LEU A 268 -8.61 16.44 -11.50
N LEU A 269 -9.87 16.48 -11.06
CA LEU A 269 -10.77 15.31 -11.06
C LEU A 269 -11.11 14.84 -12.48
N ALA A 270 -11.11 15.75 -13.46
CA ALA A 270 -11.35 15.39 -14.87
C ALA A 270 -10.13 14.72 -15.55
N GLN A 271 -8.99 14.54 -14.88
CA GLN A 271 -7.80 13.94 -15.48
C GLN A 271 -7.81 12.39 -15.46
N SER A 272 -8.74 11.77 -14.73
CA SER A 272 -8.80 10.32 -14.59
C SER A 272 -10.20 9.85 -14.19
N ASP A 273 -10.62 8.70 -14.72
CA ASP A 273 -11.87 8.03 -14.33
C ASP A 273 -11.67 7.02 -13.18
N ARG A 274 -10.46 6.96 -12.59
CA ARG A 274 -10.10 6.01 -11.53
C ARG A 274 -10.67 6.37 -10.16
#